data_AF-A0A1G0KAB2-F1
#
_entry.id   AF-A0A1G0KAB2-F1
#
_cell.length_a   1.000
_cell.length_b   1.000
_cell.length_c   1.000
_cell.angle_alpha   90.00
_cell.angle_beta   90.00
_cell.angle_gamma   90.00
#
_symmetry.space_group_name_H-M   'P 1'
#
loop_
_entity.id
_entity.type
_entity.pdbx_description
1 polymer ?
#
loop_
_entity_poly.entity_id
_entity_poly.type
_entity_poly.pdbx_seq_one_letter_code
_entity_poly.pdbx_strand_id
1 'polypeptide(L)'
;MSLALILSSATGADGAEDAVKKQIPVDNSTFRCVSEMTAVRHFYVDNLLGNLDGTVAIANSTTGGVYPPGSVLQLLPTEVMIKQEPGYNPVTKDWEFFELDVTPEGSKIRTRGFMEVVNRFGGNCFACHVKAKPEFDFVCELDHGCDPIPVTRAMIAALQHTDPRCKNAGPLSPEDTEALKQLQALSAAPPPGTK
;
A
#
# COMPACT_ATOMS: atom_id res chain seq x y z
N MET A 1 48.52 51.66 30.42
CA MET A 1 47.28 50.99 30.89
C MET A 1 46.57 50.43 29.69
N SER A 2 46.51 49.11 29.58
CA SER A 2 45.86 48.38 28.48
C SER A 2 44.34 48.41 28.65
N LEU A 3 43.62 48.77 27.58
CA LEU A 3 42.17 48.68 27.51
C LEU A 3 41.83 47.40 26.73
N ALA A 4 41.33 46.38 27.44
CA ALA A 4 40.92 45.11 26.82
C ALA A 4 39.49 45.25 26.28
N LEU A 5 39.33 45.02 24.97
CA LEU A 5 38.05 44.93 24.29
C LEU A 5 37.58 43.47 24.37
N ILE A 6 36.50 43.19 25.11
CA ILE A 6 35.89 41.85 25.18
C ILE A 6 34.87 41.74 24.05
N LEU A 7 35.22 41.00 22.99
CA LEU A 7 34.26 40.53 21.98
C LEU A 7 33.51 39.32 22.54
N SER A 8 32.22 39.48 22.79
CA SER A 8 31.32 38.36 23.13
C SER A 8 30.75 37.78 21.84
N SER A 9 31.24 36.62 21.42
CA SER A 9 30.69 35.84 20.31
C SER A 9 29.56 34.95 20.83
N ALA A 10 28.30 35.33 20.56
CA ALA A 10 27.16 34.44 20.72
C ALA A 10 27.01 33.59 19.45
N THR A 11 27.49 32.36 19.48
CA THR A 11 27.11 31.31 18.52
C THR A 11 25.72 30.80 18.91
N GLY A 12 24.68 31.32 18.26
CA GLY A 12 23.38 30.69 18.24
C GLY A 12 23.44 29.48 17.30
N ALA A 13 23.61 28.30 17.87
CA ALA A 13 23.26 27.06 17.17
C ALA A 13 21.74 26.98 17.19
N ASP A 14 21.09 27.38 16.11
CA ASP A 14 19.71 26.99 15.84
C ASP A 14 19.70 25.46 15.73
N GLY A 15 19.20 24.81 16.77
CA GLY A 15 18.82 23.42 16.71
C GLY A 15 17.66 23.30 15.73
N ALA A 16 17.96 22.83 14.52
CA ALA A 16 16.96 22.19 13.69
C ALA A 16 16.51 20.92 14.43
N GLU A 17 15.57 21.06 15.35
CA GLU A 17 14.77 19.93 15.82
C GLU A 17 14.02 19.42 14.59
N ASP A 18 14.48 18.28 14.08
CA ASP A 18 13.83 17.53 13.01
C ASP A 18 12.39 17.27 13.46
N ALA A 19 11.45 18.05 12.94
CA ALA A 19 10.05 17.92 13.29
C ALA A 19 9.63 16.51 12.88
N VAL A 20 9.47 15.62 13.85
CA VAL A 20 9.02 14.25 13.63
C VAL A 20 7.70 14.34 12.87
N LYS A 21 7.74 13.99 11.58
CA LYS A 21 6.55 14.05 10.73
C LYS A 21 5.51 13.10 11.28
N LYS A 22 4.30 13.61 11.50
CA LYS A 22 3.23 12.82 12.10
C LYS A 22 2.75 11.79 11.08
N GLN A 23 2.75 10.52 11.49
CA GLN A 23 2.14 9.45 10.72
C GLN A 23 0.64 9.69 10.58
N ILE A 24 0.09 9.41 9.40
CA ILE A 24 -1.36 9.38 9.18
C ILE A 24 -1.96 8.33 10.11
N PRO A 25 -2.94 8.69 10.96
CA PRO A 25 -3.60 7.73 11.83
C PRO A 25 -4.32 6.66 11.02
N VAL A 26 -4.00 5.39 11.31
CA VAL A 26 -4.61 4.23 10.65
C VAL A 26 -4.87 3.17 11.71
N ASP A 27 -6.06 2.61 11.70
CA ASP A 27 -6.48 1.51 12.57
C ASP A 27 -7.35 0.51 11.78
N ASN A 28 -7.87 -0.50 12.49
CA ASN A 28 -8.71 -1.54 11.89
C ASN A 28 -9.95 -0.99 11.15
N SER A 29 -10.51 0.12 11.63
CA SER A 29 -11.71 0.75 11.06
C SER A 29 -11.42 1.55 9.79
N THR A 30 -10.15 1.86 9.51
CA THR A 30 -9.74 2.52 8.27
C THR A 30 -10.07 1.68 7.03
N PHE A 31 -10.02 0.35 7.15
CA PHE A 31 -10.16 -0.57 6.01
C PHE A 31 -11.57 -1.14 5.91
N ARG A 32 -12.25 -0.78 4.82
CA ARG A 32 -13.62 -1.19 4.50
C ARG A 32 -13.67 -2.06 3.25
N CYS A 33 -14.87 -2.41 2.82
CA CYS A 33 -15.11 -3.15 1.57
C CYS A 33 -14.40 -2.48 0.39
N VAL A 34 -13.65 -3.23 -0.42
CA VAL A 34 -12.91 -2.66 -1.56
C VAL A 34 -13.83 -1.99 -2.58
N SER A 35 -15.06 -2.48 -2.77
CA SER A 35 -16.02 -1.88 -3.70
C SER A 35 -16.61 -0.54 -3.22
N GLU A 36 -16.32 -0.10 -2.00
CA GLU A 36 -16.64 1.25 -1.50
C GLU A 36 -15.53 2.28 -1.77
N MET A 37 -14.45 1.85 -2.44
CA MET A 37 -13.37 2.70 -2.94
C MET A 37 -13.56 2.97 -4.44
N THR A 38 -12.72 3.83 -5.02
CA THR A 38 -12.77 4.13 -6.46
C THR A 38 -12.00 3.07 -7.25
N ALA A 39 -12.69 2.36 -8.14
CA ALA A 39 -12.04 1.39 -9.04
C ALA A 39 -11.16 2.12 -10.07
N VAL A 40 -9.92 1.68 -10.22
CA VAL A 40 -8.99 2.10 -11.27
C VAL A 40 -8.45 0.85 -11.96
N ARG A 41 -8.96 0.59 -13.17
CA ARG A 41 -8.69 -0.62 -13.96
C ARG A 41 -8.98 -1.92 -13.19
N HIS A 42 -8.02 -2.43 -12.44
CA HIS A 42 -8.04 -3.75 -11.80
C HIS A 42 -7.72 -3.69 -10.30
N PHE A 43 -7.60 -2.50 -9.73
CA PHE A 43 -7.38 -2.27 -8.30
C PHE A 43 -8.26 -1.10 -7.84
N TYR A 44 -8.28 -0.88 -6.53
CA TYR A 44 -9.09 0.16 -5.90
C TYR A 44 -8.23 1.21 -5.22
N VAL A 45 -8.68 2.46 -5.29
CA VAL A 45 -8.01 3.61 -4.65
C VAL A 45 -8.94 4.44 -3.79
N ASP A 46 -8.38 5.02 -2.73
CA ASP A 46 -9.01 6.05 -1.90
C ASP A 46 -7.95 7.06 -1.40
N ASN A 47 -8.34 8.06 -0.61
CA ASN A 47 -7.40 8.95 0.06
C ASN A 47 -7.87 9.39 1.47
N LEU A 48 -7.06 9.10 2.49
CA LEU A 48 -7.38 9.40 3.90
C LEU A 48 -7.31 10.89 4.27
N LEU A 49 -6.71 11.73 3.42
CA LEU A 49 -6.56 13.17 3.62
C LEU A 49 -7.46 13.97 2.67
N GLY A 50 -8.37 13.31 1.95
CA GLY A 50 -9.37 13.93 1.09
C GLY A 50 -8.91 14.24 -0.34
N ASN A 51 -7.67 13.94 -0.72
CA ASN A 51 -7.18 14.15 -2.09
C ASN A 51 -7.40 12.90 -2.98
N LEU A 52 -8.67 12.50 -3.11
CA LEU A 52 -9.05 11.35 -3.95
C LEU A 52 -8.74 11.62 -5.42
N ASP A 53 -9.07 12.82 -5.92
CA ASP A 53 -8.86 13.19 -7.32
C ASP A 53 -7.39 13.12 -7.73
N GLY A 54 -6.48 13.59 -6.87
CA GLY A 54 -5.04 13.46 -7.09
C GLY A 54 -4.58 12.00 -7.10
N THR A 55 -5.13 11.17 -6.21
CA THR A 55 -4.84 9.73 -6.18
C THR A 55 -5.28 9.04 -7.46
N VAL A 56 -6.50 9.32 -7.93
CA VAL A 56 -7.07 8.78 -9.18
C VAL A 56 -6.31 9.28 -10.41
N ALA A 57 -5.89 10.54 -10.41
CA ALA A 57 -5.13 11.12 -11.52
C ALA A 57 -3.78 10.41 -11.71
N ILE A 58 -3.03 10.19 -10.63
CA ILE A 58 -1.75 9.47 -10.69
C ILE A 58 -1.98 8.00 -11.03
N ALA A 59 -3.01 7.37 -10.44
CA ALA A 59 -3.36 5.98 -10.76
C ALA A 59 -3.77 5.77 -12.23
N ASN A 60 -4.24 6.80 -12.94
CA ASN A 60 -4.54 6.72 -14.37
C ASN A 60 -3.41 7.20 -15.29
N SER A 61 -2.31 7.70 -14.72
CA SER A 61 -1.20 8.23 -15.50
C SER A 61 -0.43 7.11 -16.20
N THR A 62 -0.33 7.19 -17.53
CA THR A 62 0.49 6.26 -18.34
C THR A 62 1.98 6.57 -18.28
N THR A 63 2.36 7.75 -17.77
CA THR A 63 3.75 8.19 -17.61
C THR A 63 4.19 8.16 -16.14
N GLY A 64 3.36 7.61 -15.26
CA GLY A 64 3.60 7.58 -13.82
C GLY A 64 3.43 8.95 -13.14
N GLY A 65 3.97 9.06 -11.94
CA GLY A 65 3.85 10.22 -11.05
C GLY A 65 3.94 9.81 -9.58
N VAL A 66 4.01 10.80 -8.69
CA VAL A 66 4.09 10.57 -7.24
C VAL A 66 2.69 10.65 -6.66
N TYR A 67 2.28 9.61 -5.93
CA TYR A 67 0.98 9.62 -5.25
C TYR A 67 0.95 10.67 -4.14
N PRO A 68 -0.15 11.41 -3.97
CA PRO A 68 -0.27 12.36 -2.88
C PRO A 68 -0.34 11.64 -1.52
N PRO A 69 0.06 12.31 -0.41
CA PRO A 69 -0.16 11.79 0.93
C PRO A 69 -1.63 11.40 1.16
N GLY A 70 -1.83 10.34 1.93
CA GLY A 70 -3.13 9.75 2.21
C GLY A 70 -3.62 8.75 1.17
N SER A 71 -2.98 8.61 0.01
CA SER A 71 -3.41 7.62 -1.00
C SER A 71 -3.45 6.22 -0.41
N VAL A 72 -4.55 5.52 -0.62
CA VAL A 72 -4.78 4.12 -0.22
C VAL A 72 -4.96 3.29 -1.48
N LEU A 73 -4.15 2.25 -1.66
CA LEU A 73 -4.24 1.35 -2.81
C LEU A 73 -4.47 -0.08 -2.34
N GLN A 74 -5.44 -0.76 -2.95
CA GLN A 74 -5.73 -2.18 -2.72
C GLN A 74 -5.90 -2.94 -4.04
N LEU A 75 -5.02 -3.92 -4.26
CA LEU A 75 -5.18 -4.93 -5.31
C LEU A 75 -5.97 -6.14 -4.77
N LEU A 76 -5.58 -6.64 -3.60
CA LEU A 76 -6.24 -7.75 -2.90
C LEU A 76 -6.95 -7.20 -1.66
N PRO A 77 -8.12 -7.75 -1.26
CA PRO A 77 -8.81 -7.30 -0.04
C PRO A 77 -7.95 -7.36 1.23
N THR A 78 -7.00 -8.30 1.28
CA THR A 78 -6.13 -8.56 2.43
C THR A 78 -4.83 -7.77 2.44
N GLU A 79 -4.52 -6.98 1.41
CA GLU A 79 -3.25 -6.24 1.31
C GLU A 79 -3.53 -4.78 0.94
N VAL A 80 -2.86 -3.85 1.63
CA VAL A 80 -3.02 -2.40 1.41
C VAL A 80 -1.67 -1.71 1.43
N MET A 81 -1.51 -0.67 0.64
CA MET A 81 -0.44 0.30 0.81
C MET A 81 -1.01 1.71 0.98
N ILE A 82 -0.45 2.47 1.93
CA ILE A 82 -0.85 3.85 2.23
C ILE A 82 0.35 4.77 2.06
N LYS A 83 0.16 5.86 1.32
CA LYS A 83 1.17 6.90 1.15
C LYS A 83 1.15 7.82 2.38
N GLN A 84 2.21 7.78 3.18
CA GLN A 84 2.41 8.68 4.31
C GLN A 84 2.80 10.09 3.86
N GLU A 85 2.94 11.00 4.82
CA GLU A 85 3.46 12.35 4.57
C GLU A 85 4.88 12.30 3.96
N PRO A 86 5.25 13.26 3.09
CA PRO A 86 6.53 13.21 2.38
C PRO A 86 7.72 13.13 3.33
N GLY A 87 8.65 12.21 3.14
CA GLY A 87 9.83 12.04 3.99
C GLY A 87 9.59 11.31 5.32
N TYR A 88 8.40 10.72 5.52
CA TYR A 88 8.12 9.84 6.66
C TYR A 88 8.98 8.57 6.62
N ASN A 89 9.15 7.97 5.43
CA ASN A 89 10.06 6.85 5.20
C ASN A 89 10.73 6.98 3.82
N PRO A 90 11.95 7.55 3.74
CA PRO A 90 12.64 7.74 2.48
C PRO A 90 12.92 6.44 1.71
N VAL A 91 13.09 5.31 2.41
CA VAL A 91 13.45 4.04 1.77
C VAL A 91 12.27 3.48 0.98
N THR A 92 11.06 3.57 1.52
CA THR A 92 9.85 3.11 0.84
C THR A 92 9.13 4.20 0.06
N LYS A 93 9.78 5.37 -0.16
CA LYS A 93 9.13 6.56 -0.71
C LYS A 93 7.80 6.85 0.00
N ASP A 94 7.81 6.77 1.32
CA ASP A 94 6.67 7.03 2.20
C ASP A 94 5.51 6.03 2.09
N TRP A 95 5.67 4.94 1.33
CA TRP A 95 4.69 3.86 1.33
C TRP A 95 4.81 3.01 2.60
N GLU A 96 3.71 2.91 3.33
CA GLU A 96 3.51 1.94 4.40
C GLU A 96 2.65 0.79 3.87
N PHE A 97 3.04 -0.44 4.18
CA PHE A 97 2.37 -1.66 3.74
C PHE A 97 1.60 -2.29 4.90
N PHE A 98 0.47 -2.92 4.57
CA PHE A 98 -0.44 -3.55 5.52
C PHE A 98 -0.88 -4.89 5.00
N GLU A 99 -0.96 -5.85 5.91
CA GLU A 99 -1.70 -7.07 5.70
C GLU A 99 -2.86 -7.15 6.69
N LEU A 100 -4.02 -7.53 6.16
CA LEU A 100 -5.28 -7.55 6.87
C LEU A 100 -5.83 -8.97 6.97
N ASP A 101 -6.35 -9.32 8.14
CA ASP A 101 -7.40 -10.32 8.25
C ASP A 101 -8.73 -9.64 7.91
N VAL A 102 -9.48 -10.23 6.96
CA VAL A 102 -10.77 -9.69 6.51
C VAL A 102 -11.89 -10.69 6.82
N THR A 103 -12.98 -10.19 7.37
CA THR A 103 -14.16 -10.94 7.82
C THR A 103 -15.41 -10.16 7.46
N PRO A 104 -16.62 -10.77 7.52
CA PRO A 104 -17.85 -10.02 7.36
C PRO A 104 -18.03 -8.88 8.38
N GLU A 105 -17.42 -9.00 9.55
CA GLU A 105 -17.48 -7.99 10.61
C GLU A 105 -16.54 -6.80 10.37
N GLY A 106 -15.55 -6.94 9.48
CA GLY A 106 -14.59 -5.89 9.16
C GLY A 106 -13.16 -6.41 8.96
N SER A 107 -12.21 -5.50 9.20
CA SER A 107 -10.78 -5.76 9.01
C SER A 107 -10.03 -5.77 10.34
N LYS A 108 -8.95 -6.55 10.41
CA LYS A 108 -7.95 -6.45 11.47
C LYS A 108 -6.57 -6.37 10.85
N ILE A 109 -5.76 -5.41 11.28
CA ILE A 109 -4.36 -5.34 10.87
C ILE A 109 -3.62 -6.53 11.47
N ARG A 110 -3.18 -7.45 10.61
CA ARG A 110 -2.31 -8.58 10.97
C ARG A 110 -0.89 -8.10 11.16
N THR A 111 -0.40 -7.31 10.22
CA THR A 111 0.90 -6.63 10.29
C THR A 111 0.85 -5.34 9.47
N ARG A 112 1.68 -4.37 9.85
CA ARG A 112 1.90 -3.12 9.11
C ARG A 112 3.33 -2.65 9.31
N GLY A 113 3.82 -1.84 8.39
CA GLY A 113 5.17 -1.28 8.47
C GLY A 113 5.74 -0.94 7.11
N PHE A 114 7.05 -1.04 6.98
CA PHE A 114 7.78 -0.55 5.81
C PHE A 114 8.48 -1.68 5.06
N MET A 115 9.81 -1.73 5.11
CA MET A 115 10.60 -2.69 4.34
C MET A 115 10.43 -4.14 4.81
N GLU A 116 10.02 -4.32 6.05
CA GLU A 116 9.98 -5.58 6.78
C GLU A 116 8.66 -6.34 6.64
N VAL A 117 7.63 -5.74 6.05
CA VAL A 117 6.30 -6.35 5.96
C VAL A 117 6.32 -7.55 5.02
N VAL A 118 5.90 -8.70 5.54
CA VAL A 118 5.81 -9.97 4.84
C VAL A 118 4.37 -10.47 4.93
N ASN A 119 3.78 -10.82 3.80
CA ASN A 119 2.42 -11.34 3.76
C ASN A 119 2.34 -12.78 4.31
N ARG A 120 1.13 -13.31 4.50
CA ARG A 120 0.89 -14.68 5.02
C ARG A 120 1.52 -15.79 4.18
N PHE A 121 1.87 -15.50 2.93
CA PHE A 121 2.48 -16.45 2.00
C PHE A 121 4.02 -16.34 1.99
N GLY A 122 4.61 -15.50 2.85
CA GLY A 122 6.06 -15.32 2.94
C GLY A 122 6.65 -14.34 1.93
N GLY A 123 5.82 -13.66 1.12
CA GLY A 123 6.27 -12.63 0.19
C GLY A 123 6.47 -11.29 0.89
N ASN A 124 7.62 -10.65 0.69
CA ASN A 124 7.90 -9.31 1.23
C ASN A 124 7.30 -8.22 0.33
N CYS A 125 6.52 -7.31 0.92
CA CYS A 125 5.81 -6.27 0.18
C CYS A 125 6.80 -5.33 -0.52
N PHE A 126 7.72 -4.72 0.23
CA PHE A 126 8.65 -3.73 -0.34
C PHE A 126 9.57 -4.34 -1.42
N ALA A 127 10.10 -5.54 -1.21
CA ALA A 127 10.97 -6.22 -2.17
C ALA A 127 10.28 -6.52 -3.52
N CYS A 128 8.94 -6.65 -3.52
CA CYS A 128 8.16 -6.73 -4.74
C CYS A 128 7.99 -5.33 -5.37
N HIS A 129 7.54 -4.36 -4.57
CA HIS A 129 7.17 -3.01 -5.02
C HIS A 129 8.35 -2.14 -5.47
N VAL A 130 9.55 -2.32 -4.90
CA VAL A 130 10.77 -1.57 -5.24
C VAL A 130 11.25 -1.82 -6.67
N LYS A 131 10.78 -2.90 -7.31
CA LYS A 131 11.12 -3.27 -8.69
C LYS A 131 10.37 -2.45 -9.75
N ALA A 132 9.33 -1.72 -9.36
CA ALA A 132 8.61 -0.85 -10.28
C ALA A 132 9.58 0.17 -10.90
N LYS A 133 9.40 0.48 -12.19
CA LYS A 133 10.18 1.52 -12.86
C LYS A 133 10.02 2.84 -12.07
N PRO A 134 11.09 3.66 -11.99
CA PRO A 134 11.13 4.80 -11.06
C PRO A 134 9.96 5.76 -11.14
N GLU A 135 9.39 5.95 -12.33
CA GLU A 135 8.26 6.83 -12.63
C GLU A 135 6.93 6.38 -12.00
N PHE A 136 6.77 5.10 -11.67
CA PHE A 136 5.51 4.55 -11.12
C PHE A 136 5.47 4.49 -9.59
N ASP A 137 6.40 5.16 -8.91
CA ASP A 137 6.34 5.39 -7.45
C ASP A 137 6.07 4.11 -6.63
N PHE A 138 6.77 3.02 -6.97
CA PHE A 138 6.62 1.71 -6.33
C PHE A 138 5.24 1.03 -6.50
N VAL A 139 4.37 1.54 -7.37
CA VAL A 139 3.12 0.87 -7.73
C VAL A 139 3.37 -0.07 -8.91
N CYS A 140 3.22 -1.36 -8.65
CA CYS A 140 3.36 -2.41 -9.66
C CYS A 140 2.08 -2.59 -10.49
N GLU A 141 2.25 -2.66 -11.80
CA GLU A 141 1.27 -3.17 -12.78
C GLU A 141 2.01 -3.98 -13.86
N LEU A 142 1.28 -4.50 -14.86
CA LEU A 142 1.80 -5.45 -15.86
C LEU A 142 3.03 -4.94 -16.63
N ASP A 143 3.09 -3.64 -16.91
CA ASP A 143 4.14 -2.99 -17.70
C ASP A 143 5.00 -2.00 -16.89
N HIS A 144 4.80 -1.96 -15.56
CA HIS A 144 5.58 -1.12 -14.65
C HIS A 144 6.91 -1.77 -14.25
N GLY A 145 7.29 -2.92 -14.82
CA GLY A 145 8.62 -3.54 -14.64
C GLY A 145 8.76 -4.47 -13.44
N CYS A 146 7.69 -4.69 -12.67
CA CYS A 146 7.70 -5.66 -11.57
C CYS A 146 7.61 -7.10 -12.08
N ASP A 147 8.05 -8.04 -11.24
CA ASP A 147 7.88 -9.47 -11.52
C ASP A 147 6.39 -9.86 -11.48
N PRO A 148 5.96 -10.86 -12.28
CA PRO A 148 4.62 -11.41 -12.17
C PRO A 148 4.35 -12.00 -10.79
N ILE A 149 3.12 -11.82 -10.29
CA ILE A 149 2.62 -12.45 -9.06
C ILE A 149 1.92 -13.78 -9.38
N PRO A 150 1.84 -14.74 -8.45
CA PRO A 150 1.29 -16.07 -8.71
C PRO A 150 -0.24 -16.11 -8.91
N VAL A 151 -0.94 -14.99 -8.71
CA VAL A 151 -2.39 -14.88 -8.90
C VAL A 151 -2.72 -14.18 -10.22
N THR A 152 -3.69 -14.72 -10.95
CA THR A 152 -4.11 -14.17 -12.25
C THR A 152 -5.08 -13.00 -12.08
N ARG A 153 -5.37 -12.27 -13.17
CA ARG A 153 -6.38 -11.20 -13.18
C ARG A 153 -7.77 -11.68 -12.78
N ALA A 154 -8.19 -12.85 -13.27
CA ALA A 154 -9.48 -13.45 -12.90
C ALA A 154 -9.53 -13.80 -11.41
N MET A 155 -8.42 -14.31 -10.86
CA MET A 155 -8.30 -14.59 -9.42
C MET A 155 -8.38 -13.32 -8.57
N ILE A 156 -7.69 -12.26 -8.98
CA ILE A 156 -7.76 -10.95 -8.31
C ILE A 156 -9.20 -10.43 -8.33
N ALA A 157 -9.84 -10.42 -9.50
CA ALA A 157 -11.20 -9.95 -9.65
C ALA A 157 -12.16 -10.76 -8.78
N ALA A 158 -12.04 -12.09 -8.78
CA ALA A 158 -12.85 -12.95 -7.94
C ALA A 158 -12.66 -12.62 -6.44
N LEU A 159 -11.41 -12.43 -5.97
CA LEU A 159 -11.14 -12.03 -4.58
C LEU A 159 -11.77 -10.68 -4.25
N GLN A 160 -11.72 -9.70 -5.16
CA GLN A 160 -12.35 -8.39 -4.98
C GLN A 160 -13.88 -8.49 -4.92
N HIS A 161 -14.48 -9.27 -5.84
CA HIS A 161 -15.93 -9.52 -5.87
C HIS A 161 -16.43 -10.27 -4.63
N THR A 162 -15.56 -11.09 -4.02
CA THR A 162 -15.87 -11.88 -2.82
C THR A 162 -15.26 -11.31 -1.54
N ASP A 163 -14.88 -10.04 -1.52
CA ASP A 163 -14.42 -9.41 -0.27
C ASP A 163 -15.52 -9.56 0.80
N PRO A 164 -15.27 -10.28 1.90
CA PRO A 164 -16.30 -10.63 2.86
C PRO A 164 -16.91 -9.40 3.55
N ARG A 165 -16.23 -8.26 3.53
CA ARG A 165 -16.71 -6.99 4.09
C ARG A 165 -17.81 -6.37 3.23
N CYS A 166 -17.93 -6.77 1.96
CA CYS A 166 -18.88 -6.21 1.00
C CYS A 166 -20.26 -6.85 1.15
N LYS A 167 -21.20 -6.12 1.78
CA LYS A 167 -22.53 -6.63 2.13
C LYS A 167 -23.46 -6.89 0.95
N ASN A 168 -23.16 -6.33 -0.22
CA ASN A 168 -24.00 -6.39 -1.42
C ASN A 168 -23.30 -7.13 -2.57
N ALA A 169 -22.44 -8.10 -2.27
CA ALA A 169 -21.84 -8.94 -3.31
C ALA A 169 -22.96 -9.66 -4.10
N GLY A 170 -22.94 -9.50 -5.42
CA GLY A 170 -23.85 -10.22 -6.31
C GLY A 170 -23.56 -11.74 -6.30
N PRO A 171 -24.42 -12.55 -6.95
CA PRO A 171 -24.10 -13.95 -7.16
C PRO A 171 -22.78 -14.10 -7.92
N LEU A 172 -21.98 -15.10 -7.54
CA LEU A 172 -20.71 -15.38 -8.23
C LEU A 172 -20.96 -15.75 -9.68
N SER A 173 -20.14 -15.19 -10.57
CA SER A 173 -20.10 -15.64 -11.96
C SER A 173 -19.44 -17.02 -12.07
N PRO A 174 -19.67 -17.75 -13.18
CA PRO A 174 -18.92 -18.97 -13.46
C PRO A 174 -17.41 -18.74 -13.52
N GLU A 175 -16.97 -17.57 -13.99
CA GLU A 175 -15.56 -17.17 -14.03
C GLU A 175 -14.98 -16.99 -12.63
N ASP A 176 -15.68 -16.25 -11.76
CA ASP A 176 -15.25 -16.08 -10.35
C ASP A 176 -15.18 -17.44 -9.64
N THR A 177 -16.16 -18.30 -9.89
CA THR A 177 -16.22 -19.64 -9.27
C THR A 177 -15.00 -20.48 -9.65
N GLU A 178 -14.64 -20.52 -10.93
CA GLU A 178 -13.46 -21.26 -11.39
C GLU A 178 -12.16 -20.62 -10.88
N ALA A 179 -12.07 -19.28 -10.88
CA ALA A 179 -10.90 -18.57 -10.37
C ALA A 179 -10.66 -18.82 -8.87
N LEU A 180 -11.72 -18.84 -8.05
CA LEU A 180 -11.62 -19.17 -6.62
C LEU A 180 -11.20 -20.63 -6.40
N LYS A 181 -11.67 -21.56 -7.23
CA LYS A 181 -11.23 -22.97 -7.17
C LYS A 181 -9.74 -23.10 -7.49
N GLN A 182 -9.24 -22.36 -8.48
CA GLN A 182 -7.81 -22.35 -8.80
C GLN A 182 -6.98 -21.72 -7.68
N LEU A 183 -7.46 -20.64 -7.05
CA LEU A 183 -6.83 -20.04 -5.86
C LEU A 183 -6.71 -21.02 -4.70
N GLN A 184 -7.76 -21.80 -4.44
CA GLN A 184 -7.73 -22.84 -3.40
C GLN A 184 -6.67 -23.91 -3.71
N ALA A 185 -6.55 -24.33 -4.97
CA ALA A 185 -5.53 -25.29 -5.38
C ALA A 185 -4.09 -24.73 -5.21
N LEU A 186 -3.88 -23.45 -5.54
CA LEU A 186 -2.60 -22.77 -5.31
C LEU A 186 -2.24 -22.68 -3.82
N SER A 187 -3.23 -22.42 -2.96
CA SER A 187 -3.04 -22.27 -1.52
C SER A 187 -2.81 -23.62 -0.81
N ALA A 188 -3.28 -24.72 -1.40
CA ALA A 188 -3.09 -26.08 -0.89
C ALA A 188 -1.77 -26.72 -1.34
N ALA A 189 -1.06 -26.12 -2.31
CA ALA A 189 0.22 -26.61 -2.77
C ALA A 189 1.33 -26.27 -1.75
N PRO A 190 2.27 -27.20 -1.47
CA PRO A 190 3.42 -26.88 -0.64
C PRO A 190 4.26 -25.76 -1.30
N PRO A 191 4.89 -24.86 -0.51
CA PRO A 191 5.66 -23.76 -1.06
C PRO A 191 6.80 -24.28 -1.97
N PRO A 192 7.11 -23.57 -3.08
CA PRO A 192 8.16 -23.98 -3.99
C PRO A 192 9.49 -24.18 -3.24
N GLY A 193 10.10 -25.37 -3.38
CA GLY A 193 11.38 -25.69 -2.76
C GLY A 193 11.33 -26.49 -1.45
N THR A 194 10.15 -26.91 -0.99
CA THR A 194 10.01 -27.87 0.11
C THR A 194 9.75 -29.28 -0.44
N LYS A 195 10.83 -30.08 -0.55
CA LYS A 195 10.76 -31.54 -0.53
C LYS A 195 11.03 -32.04 0.87
#